data_AF-A0AAP5QD94-F1
#
_entry.id   AF-A0AAP5QD94-F1
#
_cell.length_a   1.000
_cell.length_b   1.000
_cell.length_c   1.000
_cell.angle_alpha   90.00
_cell.angle_beta   90.00
_cell.angle_gamma   90.00
#
_symmetry.space_group_name_H-M   'P 1'
#
loop_
_entity.id
_entity.type
_entity.pdbx_description
1 polymer ?
#
loop_
_entity_poly.entity_id
_entity_poly.type
_entity_poly.pdbx_seq_one_letter_code
_entity_poly.pdbx_strand_id
1 'polypeptide(L)'
;MKNLHALRTLCLCSGAALAVAAAPVSAQQAASMPGMNMSSSTDTGSGPSTQAFKDADQKMMKDMSAPSYTGNADRDFVAHMIPHHKGAVSMAEVELKYGKDPDMKRLAKNIIKAQNEEIAYMTKWQSKHGGK
;
A
#
# COMPACT_ATOMS: atom_id res chain seq x y z
N MET A 1 -48.01 -15.28 -13.71
CA MET A 1 -48.44 -15.87 -15.00
C MET A 1 -47.39 -15.56 -16.04
N LYS A 2 -46.79 -16.61 -16.63
CA LYS A 2 -46.19 -16.70 -17.97
C LYS A 2 -44.89 -15.90 -18.17
N ASN A 3 -43.72 -16.51 -17.94
CA ASN A 3 -42.91 -17.31 -18.89
C ASN A 3 -42.36 -16.45 -20.04
N LEU A 4 -41.03 -16.39 -20.21
CA LEU A 4 -40.40 -16.79 -21.49
C LEU A 4 -38.86 -16.84 -21.46
N HIS A 5 -38.37 -18.08 -21.44
CA HIS A 5 -37.28 -18.65 -22.23
C HIS A 5 -35.84 -18.12 -22.11
N ALA A 6 -35.06 -18.96 -21.43
CA ALA A 6 -33.64 -19.22 -21.67
C ALA A 6 -33.32 -19.35 -23.16
N LEU A 7 -32.18 -18.78 -23.57
CA LEU A 7 -31.49 -19.21 -24.77
C LEU A 7 -30.02 -19.49 -24.40
N ARG A 8 -29.76 -20.75 -24.05
CA ARG A 8 -28.43 -21.33 -24.00
C ARG A 8 -27.98 -21.57 -25.44
N THR A 9 -27.14 -20.70 -25.97
CA THR A 9 -26.46 -20.97 -27.24
C THR A 9 -25.20 -21.78 -26.94
N LEU A 10 -25.35 -23.11 -26.98
CA LEU A 10 -24.25 -24.06 -26.98
C LEU A 10 -23.77 -24.20 -28.43
N CYS A 11 -22.65 -23.57 -28.76
CA CYS A 11 -22.00 -23.77 -30.05
C CYS A 11 -21.06 -24.98 -29.96
N LEU A 12 -21.52 -26.14 -30.46
CA LEU A 12 -20.68 -27.29 -30.76
C LEU A 12 -20.06 -27.11 -32.14
N CYS A 13 -18.75 -26.85 -32.19
CA CYS A 13 -17.95 -27.04 -33.40
C CYS A 13 -16.95 -28.17 -33.14
N SER A 14 -17.31 -29.37 -33.59
CA SER A 14 -16.37 -30.46 -33.84
C SER A 14 -15.52 -30.13 -35.06
N GLY A 15 -14.21 -30.40 -34.98
CA GLY A 15 -13.40 -30.65 -36.17
C GLY A 15 -12.07 -29.90 -36.21
N ALA A 16 -11.00 -30.63 -35.86
CA ALA A 16 -9.79 -30.81 -36.66
C ALA A 16 -8.59 -30.97 -35.71
N ALA A 17 -8.21 -32.22 -35.45
CA ALA A 17 -6.92 -32.54 -34.86
C ALA A 17 -5.82 -32.22 -35.89
N LEU A 18 -5.14 -31.07 -35.72
CA LEU A 18 -3.84 -30.85 -36.32
C LEU A 18 -2.77 -31.30 -35.33
N ALA A 19 -2.07 -32.37 -35.69
CA ALA A 19 -0.85 -32.80 -35.03
C ALA A 19 0.22 -31.70 -35.20
N VAL A 20 0.50 -30.96 -34.12
CA VAL A 20 1.71 -30.12 -34.03
C VAL A 20 2.82 -31.00 -33.46
N ALA A 21 3.84 -31.21 -34.29
CA ALA A 21 5.07 -31.89 -33.94
C ALA A 21 5.71 -31.23 -32.71
N ALA A 22 6.11 -32.06 -31.73
CA ALA A 22 6.89 -31.64 -30.58
C ALA A 22 8.28 -31.21 -31.04
N ALA A 23 8.51 -29.90 -31.17
CA ALA A 23 9.85 -29.34 -31.14
C ALA A 23 10.28 -29.20 -29.67
N PRO A 24 11.53 -29.52 -29.30
CA PRO A 24 12.01 -29.23 -27.97
C PRO A 24 12.02 -27.71 -27.80
N VAL A 25 11.15 -27.19 -26.94
CA VAL A 25 11.30 -25.85 -26.41
C VAL A 25 12.60 -25.86 -25.62
N SER A 26 13.66 -25.31 -26.21
CA SER A 26 14.87 -24.94 -25.50
C SER A 26 14.45 -24.20 -24.24
N ALA A 27 14.82 -24.75 -23.08
CA ALA A 27 14.66 -24.11 -21.79
C ALA A 27 15.17 -22.67 -21.91
N GLN A 28 14.26 -21.70 -21.80
CA GLN A 28 14.61 -20.30 -21.75
C GLN A 28 15.56 -20.13 -20.57
N GLN A 29 16.82 -19.87 -20.91
CA GLN A 29 17.89 -19.47 -20.03
C GLN A 29 17.33 -18.61 -18.89
N ALA A 30 17.52 -19.06 -17.65
CA ALA A 30 17.28 -18.24 -16.48
C ALA A 30 18.11 -16.97 -16.64
N ALA A 31 17.46 -15.87 -17.04
CA ALA A 31 18.05 -14.55 -16.94
C ALA A 31 18.14 -14.26 -15.45
N SER A 32 19.29 -14.56 -14.86
CA SER A 32 19.75 -13.95 -13.63
C SER A 32 19.59 -12.45 -13.81
N MET A 33 18.58 -11.86 -13.15
CA MET A 33 18.44 -10.41 -13.07
C MET A 33 19.66 -9.91 -12.27
N PRO A 34 20.65 -9.28 -12.91
CA PRO A 34 21.79 -8.72 -12.18
C PRO A 34 21.22 -7.67 -11.22
N GLY A 35 21.70 -7.72 -9.97
CA GLY A 35 21.14 -7.00 -8.84
C GLY A 35 20.64 -5.60 -9.21
N MET A 36 19.39 -5.33 -8.82
CA MET A 36 18.88 -3.97 -8.76
C MET A 36 19.81 -3.16 -7.85
N ASN A 37 20.77 -2.50 -8.46
CA ASN A 37 21.61 -1.53 -7.79
C ASN A 37 20.68 -0.38 -7.40
N MET A 38 20.27 -0.36 -6.13
CA MET A 38 19.64 0.80 -5.49
C MET A 38 20.70 1.89 -5.35
N SER A 39 21.29 2.32 -6.47
CA SER A 39 22.00 3.58 -6.55
C SER A 39 20.96 4.65 -6.27
N SER A 40 20.97 5.09 -5.02
CA SER A 40 20.42 6.33 -4.49
C SER A 40 19.91 7.21 -5.62
N SER A 41 18.61 7.21 -5.85
CA SER A 41 17.99 8.16 -6.77
C SER A 41 18.45 9.53 -6.33
N THR A 42 19.27 10.18 -7.15
CA THR A 42 19.80 11.50 -6.90
C THR A 42 18.62 12.43 -6.75
N ASP A 43 18.45 12.86 -5.50
CA ASP A 43 17.42 13.76 -5.05
C ASP A 43 17.49 15.08 -5.81
N THR A 44 16.56 15.29 -6.73
CA THR A 44 16.42 16.56 -7.45
C THR A 44 15.67 17.62 -6.63
N GLY A 45 15.23 17.31 -5.40
CA GLY A 45 14.50 18.23 -4.53
C GLY A 45 15.25 18.57 -3.25
N SER A 46 16.22 19.50 -3.31
CA SER A 46 16.96 19.97 -2.13
C SER A 46 16.23 21.04 -1.31
N GLY A 47 14.92 21.19 -1.47
CA GLY A 47 14.13 22.23 -0.80
C GLY A 47 13.73 21.85 0.63
N PRO A 48 13.50 22.82 1.54
CA PRO A 48 13.07 22.54 2.91
C PRO A 48 11.79 21.70 3.02
N SER A 49 10.86 21.85 2.07
CA SER A 49 9.65 21.04 2.01
C SER A 49 9.96 19.58 1.67
N THR A 50 10.83 19.34 0.68
CA THR A 50 11.22 17.98 0.28
C THR A 50 11.95 17.27 1.40
N GLN A 51 12.87 17.96 2.09
CA GLN A 51 13.54 17.39 3.25
C GLN A 51 12.54 17.04 4.37
N ALA A 52 11.57 17.90 4.65
CA ALA A 52 10.56 17.64 5.67
C ALA A 52 9.67 16.42 5.34
N PHE A 53 9.29 16.22 4.08
CA PHE A 53 8.60 14.99 3.67
C PHE A 53 9.47 13.75 3.85
N LYS A 54 10.75 13.82 3.45
CA LYS A 54 11.69 12.70 3.66
C LYS A 54 11.88 12.35 5.12
N ASP A 55 11.99 13.35 5.99
CA ASP A 55 12.13 13.12 7.42
C ASP A 55 10.88 12.44 7.98
N ALA A 56 9.69 12.85 7.54
CA ALA A 56 8.42 12.20 7.90
C ALA A 56 8.35 10.75 7.39
N ASP A 57 8.74 10.49 6.14
CA ASP A 57 8.77 9.16 5.54
C ASP A 57 9.76 8.23 6.26
N GLN A 58 10.98 8.70 6.49
CA GLN A 58 12.01 7.94 7.21
C GLN A 58 11.58 7.60 8.62
N LYS A 59 10.96 8.57 9.33
CA LYS A 59 10.43 8.34 10.67
C LYS A 59 9.30 7.31 10.64
N MET A 60 8.36 7.42 9.70
CA MET A 60 7.27 6.46 9.54
C MET A 60 7.80 5.04 9.29
N MET A 61 8.74 4.88 8.36
CA MET A 61 9.36 3.58 8.05
C MET A 61 10.08 2.99 9.27
N LYS A 62 10.81 3.82 10.01
CA LYS A 62 11.46 3.40 11.26
C LYS A 62 10.42 2.93 12.29
N ASP A 63 9.38 3.71 12.52
CA ASP A 63 8.37 3.40 13.54
C ASP A 63 7.50 2.19 13.14
N MET A 64 7.25 1.99 11.85
CA MET A 64 6.51 0.82 11.32
C MET A 64 7.32 -0.47 11.35
N SER A 65 8.66 -0.40 11.35
CA SER A 65 9.52 -1.60 11.45
C SER A 65 9.83 -2.01 12.90
N ALA A 66 9.42 -1.21 13.89
CA ALA A 66 9.66 -1.49 15.29
C ALA A 66 8.81 -2.65 15.87
N PRO A 67 7.51 -2.80 15.55
CA PRO A 67 6.70 -3.90 16.08
C PRO A 67 7.08 -5.24 15.45
N SER A 68 7.11 -6.31 16.25
CA SER A 68 7.18 -7.68 15.73
C SER A 68 5.79 -8.21 15.41
N TYR A 69 5.68 -9.04 14.37
CA TYR A 69 4.45 -9.76 14.07
C TYR A 69 4.17 -10.81 15.15
N THR A 70 2.92 -10.82 15.62
CA THR A 70 2.44 -11.73 16.65
C THR A 70 1.64 -12.89 16.07
N GLY A 71 1.18 -12.78 14.82
CA GLY A 71 0.27 -13.73 14.19
C GLY A 71 -1.21 -13.49 14.56
N ASN A 72 -1.48 -12.53 15.46
CA ASN A 72 -2.82 -12.04 15.73
C ASN A 72 -3.10 -10.82 14.85
N ALA A 73 -4.05 -10.96 13.93
CA ALA A 73 -4.36 -9.93 12.95
C ALA A 73 -4.75 -8.58 13.58
N ASP A 74 -5.53 -8.56 14.65
CA ASP A 74 -5.96 -7.32 15.30
C ASP A 74 -4.79 -6.60 15.96
N ARG A 75 -3.92 -7.37 16.63
CA ARG A 75 -2.71 -6.83 17.29
C ARG A 75 -1.72 -6.31 16.25
N ASP A 76 -1.50 -7.07 15.19
CA ASP A 76 -0.58 -6.72 14.13
C ASP A 76 -1.11 -5.50 13.35
N PHE A 77 -2.41 -5.44 13.07
CA PHE A 77 -3.06 -4.27 12.44
C PHE A 77 -2.84 -3.00 13.25
N VAL A 78 -3.20 -3.02 14.54
CA VAL A 78 -3.08 -1.82 15.39
C VAL A 78 -1.63 -1.41 15.59
N ALA A 79 -0.72 -2.36 15.77
CA ALA A 79 0.70 -2.09 15.97
C ALA A 79 1.34 -1.38 14.75
N HIS A 80 0.91 -1.70 13.53
CA HIS A 80 1.43 -1.08 12.31
C HIS A 80 0.64 0.16 11.87
N MET A 81 -0.68 0.21 12.13
CA MET A 81 -1.51 1.33 11.71
C MET A 81 -1.28 2.58 12.55
N ILE A 82 -1.00 2.46 13.86
CA ILE A 82 -0.67 3.62 14.69
C ILE A 82 0.53 4.41 14.13
N PRO A 83 1.71 3.81 13.87
CA PRO A 83 2.84 4.55 13.31
C PRO A 83 2.60 5.01 11.87
N HIS A 84 1.88 4.23 11.05
CA HIS A 84 1.49 4.66 9.70
C HIS A 84 0.64 5.95 9.73
N HIS A 85 -0.38 5.99 10.59
CA HIS A 85 -1.26 7.15 10.75
C HIS A 85 -0.47 8.37 11.28
N LYS A 86 0.47 8.17 12.22
CA LYS A 86 1.37 9.24 12.68
C LYS A 86 2.26 9.78 11.57
N GLY A 87 2.72 8.92 10.66
CA GLY A 87 3.43 9.34 9.45
C GLY A 87 2.55 10.22 8.56
N ALA A 88 1.31 9.80 8.30
CA ALA A 88 0.33 10.57 7.53
C ALA A 88 0.02 11.95 8.16
N VAL A 89 -0.11 12.02 9.49
CA VAL A 89 -0.26 13.30 10.22
C VAL A 89 0.96 14.18 10.02
N SER A 90 2.18 13.62 10.15
CA SER A 90 3.42 14.38 9.98
C SER A 90 3.54 14.95 8.56
N MET A 91 3.21 14.17 7.53
CA MET A 91 3.20 14.64 6.14
C MET A 91 2.14 15.72 5.89
N ALA A 92 0.94 15.57 6.48
CA ALA A 92 -0.09 16.59 6.39
C ALA A 92 0.34 17.91 7.07
N GLU A 93 1.09 17.86 8.16
CA GLU A 93 1.68 19.05 8.79
C GLU A 93 2.73 19.72 7.89
N VAL A 94 3.52 18.94 7.13
CA VAL A 94 4.43 19.48 6.12
C VAL A 94 3.63 20.23 5.04
N GLU A 95 2.53 19.66 4.54
CA GLU A 95 1.65 20.34 3.58
C GLU A 95 1.05 21.64 4.16
N LEU A 96 0.64 21.65 5.42
CA LEU A 96 0.15 22.88 6.05
C LEU A 96 1.23 23.96 6.17
N LYS A 97 2.47 23.57 6.38
CA LYS A 97 3.62 24.47 6.54
C LYS A 97 4.13 25.03 5.22
N TYR A 98 4.28 24.19 4.20
CA TYR A 98 4.95 24.56 2.94
C TYR A 98 3.99 24.68 1.74
N GLY A 99 2.83 24.02 1.81
CA GLY A 99 1.82 23.99 0.75
C GLY A 99 1.15 25.35 0.54
N LYS A 100 0.84 25.63 -0.72
CA LYS A 100 0.23 26.91 -1.19
C LYS A 100 -1.19 26.73 -1.70
N ASP A 101 -1.55 25.53 -2.11
CA ASP A 101 -2.88 25.25 -2.66
C ASP A 101 -3.93 25.15 -1.53
N PRO A 102 -5.02 25.92 -1.59
CA PRO A 102 -6.02 25.95 -0.51
C PRO A 102 -6.82 24.64 -0.38
N ASP A 103 -7.02 23.89 -1.48
CA ASP A 103 -7.69 22.60 -1.44
C ASP A 103 -6.79 21.53 -0.81
N MET A 104 -5.49 21.53 -1.11
CA MET A 104 -4.54 20.60 -0.50
C MET A 104 -4.36 20.86 0.99
N LYS A 105 -4.31 22.12 1.42
CA LYS A 105 -4.29 22.47 2.85
C LYS A 105 -5.58 22.07 3.57
N ARG A 106 -6.73 22.13 2.90
CA ARG A 106 -8.02 21.65 3.44
C ARG A 106 -8.00 20.14 3.61
N LEU A 107 -7.51 19.41 2.61
CA LEU A 107 -7.31 17.97 2.70
C LEU A 107 -6.37 17.60 3.85
N ALA A 108 -5.22 18.29 3.99
CA ALA A 108 -4.27 18.05 5.07
C ALA A 108 -4.90 18.24 6.47
N LYS A 109 -5.71 19.29 6.69
CA LYS A 109 -6.46 19.46 7.94
C LYS A 109 -7.42 18.30 8.21
N ASN A 110 -8.12 17.83 7.18
CA ASN A 110 -9.04 16.71 7.30
C ASN A 110 -8.31 15.40 7.64
N ILE A 111 -7.15 15.16 7.00
CA ILE A 111 -6.27 14.02 7.30
C ILE A 111 -5.83 14.08 8.76
N ILE A 112 -5.30 15.22 9.23
CA ILE A 112 -4.87 15.39 10.63
C ILE A 112 -6.01 15.07 11.60
N LYS A 113 -7.22 15.57 11.34
CA LYS A 113 -8.38 15.31 12.19
C LYS A 113 -8.72 13.81 12.24
N ALA A 114 -8.96 13.21 11.07
CA ALA A 114 -9.42 11.83 10.97
C ALA A 114 -8.39 10.84 11.54
N GLN A 115 -7.12 11.01 11.14
CA GLN A 115 -6.04 10.11 11.54
C GLN A 115 -5.75 10.20 13.05
N ASN A 116 -5.90 11.39 13.67
CA ASN A 116 -5.78 11.50 15.13
C ASN A 116 -6.95 10.83 15.88
N GLU A 117 -8.17 10.89 15.34
CA GLU A 117 -9.32 10.16 15.90
C GLU A 117 -9.10 8.64 15.83
N GLU A 118 -8.58 8.14 14.70
CA GLU A 118 -8.23 6.73 14.49
C GLU A 118 -7.07 6.28 15.39
N ILE A 119 -6.02 7.10 15.55
CA ILE A 119 -4.93 6.83 16.50
C ILE A 119 -5.47 6.73 17.93
N ALA A 120 -6.34 7.64 18.35
CA ALA A 120 -6.93 7.62 19.68
C ALA A 120 -7.78 6.36 19.90
N TYR A 121 -8.58 5.97 18.90
CA TYR A 121 -9.34 4.73 18.91
C TYR A 121 -8.44 3.50 19.06
N MET A 122 -7.41 3.38 18.22
CA MET A 122 -6.47 2.27 18.23
C MET A 122 -5.66 2.19 19.52
N THR A 123 -5.22 3.32 20.06
CA THR A 123 -4.50 3.39 21.34
C THR A 123 -5.39 2.93 22.50
N LYS A 124 -6.67 3.33 22.50
CA LYS A 124 -7.65 2.88 23.48
C LYS A 124 -7.97 1.40 23.33
N TRP A 125 -7.98 0.87 22.11
CA TRP A 125 -8.11 -0.56 21.87
C TRP A 125 -6.89 -1.31 22.44
N GLN A 126 -5.67 -0.85 22.15
CA GLN A 126 -4.43 -1.46 22.65
C GLN A 126 -4.37 -1.47 24.18
N SER A 127 -4.75 -0.40 24.86
CA SER A 127 -4.72 -0.35 26.33
C SER A 127 -5.67 -1.36 27.00
N LYS A 128 -6.78 -1.69 26.33
CA LYS A 128 -7.74 -2.71 26.80
C LYS A 128 -7.27 -4.15 26.55
N HIS A 129 -6.36 -4.35 25.60
CA HIS A 129 -5.97 -5.69 25.12
C HIS A 129 -4.47 -6.00 25.27
N GLY A 130 -3.64 -5.04 25.70
CA GLY A 130 -2.17 -5.11 25.71
C GLY A 130 -1.51 -6.15 26.64
N GLY A 131 -2.31 -6.99 27.29
CA GLY A 131 -1.84 -8.11 28.13
C GLY A 131 -2.50 -9.45 27.82
N LYS A 132 -3.20 -9.57 26.69
CA LYS A 132 -3.88 -10.79 26.24
C LYS A 132 -3.35 -11.27 24.89
#